data_AF-A0A336NIJ2-F1
#
_entry.id   AF-A0A336NIJ2-F1
#
_cell.length_a   1.000
_cell.length_b   1.000
_cell.length_c   1.000
_cell.angle_alpha   90.00
_cell.angle_beta   90.00
_cell.angle_gamma   90.00
#
_symmetry.space_group_name_H-M   'P 1'
#
loop_
_entity.id
_entity.type
_entity.pdbx_description
1 polymer ?
#
loop_
_entity_poly.entity_id
_entity_poly.type
_entity_poly.pdbx_seq_one_letter_code
_entity_poly.pdbx_strand_id
1 'polypeptide(L)'
;MTTLLENANATINPGQKVGLVGKNGCGKSSLFALLKNEMSAEGGEVSFPSNWALAWVNQETPALDCRAIDYVIQGDREYTRLQQALQQANAENDGNAIATLHSRLDTIDAWTIEARAGELLHGLGFTQAELEQPVRAFSGGWRMRLNLAQALICRSDLLLLDEPTNHLDLDAVIWLERWLKQYQGTLILISHDRDFLDPIVGKILHIEQQKLNEYTGDYSSFELQRATKLAQQSAMYRQQQLKIDHLQRYIDRFKAKATKAKQAQSRIKALERMEKLHRRMWIIRFILNFVSHSPCQALC
;
A
#
# COMPACT_ATOMS: atom_id res chain seq x y z
N MET A 1 10.89 10.54 -20.04
CA MET A 1 9.96 9.94 -19.06
C MET A 1 10.63 8.70 -18.52
N THR A 2 10.87 8.65 -17.21
CA THR A 2 11.57 7.52 -16.57
C THR A 2 10.51 6.52 -16.15
N THR A 3 10.46 5.34 -16.79
CA THR A 3 9.53 4.27 -16.42
C THR A 3 9.78 3.84 -14.97
N LEU A 4 8.79 4.03 -14.10
CA LEU A 4 8.88 3.66 -12.68
C LEU A 4 8.50 2.19 -12.46
N LEU A 5 7.48 1.71 -13.18
CA LEU A 5 6.97 0.34 -13.13
C LEU A 5 6.73 -0.18 -14.55
N GLU A 6 7.14 -1.41 -14.80
CA GLU A 6 7.01 -2.12 -16.06
C GLU A 6 6.45 -3.53 -15.81
N ASN A 7 5.31 -3.86 -16.44
CA ASN A 7 4.65 -5.17 -16.33
C ASN A 7 4.41 -5.64 -14.87
N ALA A 8 4.09 -4.71 -13.97
CA ALA A 8 3.79 -4.99 -12.57
C ALA A 8 2.38 -5.58 -12.43
N ASN A 9 2.23 -6.72 -11.76
CA ASN A 9 0.91 -7.26 -11.37
C ASN A 9 0.92 -7.48 -9.86
N ALA A 10 -0.18 -7.09 -9.18
CA ALA A 10 -0.39 -7.42 -7.79
C ALA A 10 -1.88 -7.57 -7.48
N THR A 11 -2.27 -8.58 -6.70
CA THR A 11 -3.68 -8.68 -6.23
C THR A 11 -3.75 -8.45 -4.73
N ILE A 12 -4.68 -7.61 -4.27
CA ILE A 12 -4.94 -7.38 -2.84
C ILE A 12 -6.38 -7.78 -2.57
N ASN A 13 -6.57 -8.71 -1.64
CA ASN A 13 -7.90 -9.16 -1.24
C ASN A 13 -8.46 -8.27 -0.12
N PRO A 14 -9.80 -8.17 0.00
CA PRO A 14 -10.42 -7.41 1.08
C PRO A 14 -9.93 -7.86 2.47
N GLY A 15 -9.66 -6.90 3.35
CA GLY A 15 -9.17 -7.15 4.72
C GLY A 15 -7.69 -7.51 4.81
N GLN A 16 -6.96 -7.59 3.69
CA GLN A 16 -5.52 -7.78 3.73
C GLN A 16 -4.80 -6.52 4.20
N LYS A 17 -3.72 -6.75 4.97
CA LYS A 17 -2.78 -5.72 5.43
C LYS A 17 -1.48 -5.91 4.67
N VAL A 18 -1.17 -4.94 3.82
CA VAL A 18 -0.13 -5.05 2.81
C VAL A 18 0.92 -3.98 3.04
N GLY A 19 2.18 -4.39 3.20
CA GLY A 19 3.31 -3.47 3.21
C GLY A 19 3.82 -3.21 1.79
N LEU A 20 3.95 -1.96 1.40
CA LEU A 20 4.56 -1.55 0.13
C LEU A 20 5.99 -1.09 0.38
N VAL A 21 6.97 -1.91 -0.01
CA VAL A 21 8.39 -1.68 0.27
C VAL A 21 9.18 -1.50 -1.02
N GLY A 22 10.29 -0.78 -0.94
CA GLY A 22 11.16 -0.52 -2.09
C GLY A 22 12.09 0.66 -1.86
N LYS A 23 13.12 0.78 -2.69
CA LYS A 23 14.11 1.86 -2.60
C LYS A 23 13.46 3.25 -2.76
N ASN A 24 14.12 4.29 -2.27
CA ASN A 24 13.66 5.66 -2.48
C ASN A 24 13.67 5.99 -3.97
N GLY A 25 12.61 6.66 -4.43
CA GLY A 25 12.43 6.96 -5.86
C GLY A 25 11.98 5.79 -6.73
N CYS A 26 11.61 4.63 -6.17
CA CYS A 26 11.13 3.49 -6.96
C CYS A 26 9.66 3.61 -7.42
N GLY A 27 8.92 4.64 -6.98
CA GLY A 27 7.54 4.88 -7.38
C GLY A 27 6.45 4.47 -6.36
N LYS A 28 6.78 4.30 -5.07
CA LYS A 28 5.79 4.01 -4.00
C LYS A 28 4.67 5.06 -3.94
N SER A 29 5.05 6.33 -3.78
CA SER A 29 4.09 7.44 -3.74
C SER A 29 3.38 7.64 -5.09
N SER A 30 4.02 7.30 -6.21
CA SER A 30 3.37 7.28 -7.53
C SER A 30 2.30 6.19 -7.62
N LEU A 31 2.51 5.01 -7.01
CA LEU A 31 1.49 3.96 -6.92
C LEU A 31 0.31 4.41 -6.04
N PHE A 32 0.58 5.15 -4.96
CA PHE A 32 -0.49 5.78 -4.17
C PHE A 32 -1.27 6.82 -4.97
N ALA A 33 -0.60 7.66 -5.76
CA ALA A 33 -1.26 8.63 -6.63
C ALA A 33 -2.16 7.94 -7.68
N LEU A 34 -1.75 6.78 -8.22
CA LEU A 34 -2.60 5.95 -9.08
C LEU A 34 -3.84 5.45 -8.33
N LEU A 35 -3.67 4.90 -7.13
CA LEU A 35 -4.79 4.40 -6.30
C LEU A 35 -5.77 5.50 -5.89
N LYS A 36 -5.27 6.72 -5.69
CA LYS A 36 -6.08 7.91 -5.37
C LYS A 36 -6.73 8.55 -6.60
N ASN A 37 -6.55 8.00 -7.80
CA ASN A 37 -6.98 8.58 -9.08
C ASN A 37 -6.41 9.99 -9.35
N GLU A 38 -5.29 10.34 -8.73
CA GLU A 38 -4.57 11.61 -8.96
C GLU A 38 -3.62 11.53 -10.17
N MET A 39 -3.31 10.30 -10.60
CA MET A 39 -2.45 10.04 -11.76
C MET A 39 -3.08 8.96 -12.64
N SER A 40 -2.86 9.04 -13.95
CA SER A 40 -3.26 8.01 -14.90
C SER A 40 -2.09 7.10 -15.25
N ALA A 41 -2.35 5.81 -15.38
CA ALA A 41 -1.34 4.87 -15.87
C ALA A 41 -1.12 5.07 -17.37
N GLU A 42 0.15 5.09 -17.82
CA GLU A 42 0.48 5.11 -19.25
C GLU A 42 0.10 3.79 -19.95
N GLY A 43 -0.04 2.71 -19.19
CA GLY A 43 -0.54 1.41 -19.65
C GLY A 43 -0.95 0.51 -18.48
N GLY A 44 -1.95 -0.33 -18.71
CA GLY A 44 -2.58 -1.15 -17.67
C GLY A 44 -3.76 -0.46 -16.99
N GLU A 45 -4.31 -1.10 -15.97
CA GLU A 45 -5.45 -0.59 -15.19
C GLU A 45 -5.21 -0.89 -13.71
N VAL A 46 -5.63 0.05 -12.85
CA VAL A 46 -5.76 -0.13 -11.41
C VAL A 46 -7.23 0.08 -11.11
N SER A 47 -7.87 -0.93 -10.53
CA SER A 47 -9.29 -0.88 -10.20
C SER A 47 -9.55 -1.50 -8.84
N PHE A 48 -10.59 -1.02 -8.18
CA PHE A 48 -11.14 -1.60 -6.96
C PHE A 48 -12.65 -1.33 -6.99
N PRO A 49 -13.47 -2.04 -6.19
CA PRO A 49 -14.92 -1.87 -6.22
C PRO A 49 -15.33 -0.39 -6.08
N SER A 50 -16.21 0.09 -6.96
CA SER A 50 -16.58 1.51 -7.03
C SER A 50 -17.32 2.03 -5.79
N ASN A 51 -17.83 1.11 -4.96
CA ASN A 51 -18.49 1.41 -3.70
C ASN A 51 -17.53 1.51 -2.51
N TRP A 52 -16.23 1.28 -2.71
CA TRP A 52 -15.26 1.36 -1.63
C TRP A 52 -14.98 2.80 -1.21
N ALA A 53 -15.04 3.04 0.10
CA ALA A 53 -14.58 4.27 0.72
C ALA A 53 -13.05 4.24 0.87
N LEU A 54 -12.38 5.20 0.23
CA LEU A 54 -10.92 5.37 0.31
C LEU A 54 -10.56 6.43 1.36
N ALA A 55 -9.65 6.10 2.27
CA ALA A 55 -9.05 7.03 3.22
C ALA A 55 -7.53 7.08 3.07
N TRP A 56 -6.96 8.26 3.27
CA TRP A 56 -5.52 8.52 3.25
C TRP A 56 -5.19 9.75 4.09
N VAL A 57 -3.93 9.89 4.47
CA VAL A 57 -3.43 11.07 5.20
C VAL A 57 -3.11 12.18 4.21
N ASN A 58 -3.73 13.35 4.38
CA ASN A 58 -3.35 14.55 3.63
C ASN A 58 -1.98 15.05 4.08
N GLN A 59 -1.11 15.44 3.15
CA GLN A 59 0.24 15.91 3.48
C GLN A 59 0.28 17.38 3.95
N GLU A 60 -0.77 18.16 3.64
CA GLU A 60 -0.90 19.54 4.07
C GLU A 60 -2.09 19.70 5.02
N THR A 61 -1.89 20.44 6.11
CA THR A 61 -2.96 20.85 7.02
C THR A 61 -3.10 22.37 6.96
N PRO A 62 -4.22 22.90 6.45
CA PRO A 62 -4.47 24.33 6.55
C PRO A 62 -4.54 24.74 8.03
N ALA A 63 -4.05 25.94 8.34
CA ALA A 63 -4.17 26.50 9.68
C ALA A 63 -5.62 26.94 9.90
N LEU A 64 -6.44 26.04 10.43
CA LEU A 64 -7.87 26.28 10.66
C LEU A 64 -8.14 26.79 12.08
N ASP A 65 -9.23 27.54 12.21
CA ASP A 65 -9.71 28.08 13.50
C ASP A 65 -10.61 27.11 14.27
N CYS A 66 -11.02 26.00 13.66
CA CYS A 66 -11.81 24.96 14.33
C CYS A 66 -10.98 24.22 15.38
N ARG A 67 -11.66 23.64 16.38
CA ARG A 67 -11.03 22.80 17.41
C ARG A 67 -10.41 21.55 16.79
N ALA A 68 -9.36 21.02 17.43
CA ALA A 68 -8.70 19.79 16.99
C ALA A 68 -9.67 18.60 16.92
N ILE A 69 -10.55 18.44 17.91
CA ILE A 69 -11.55 17.36 17.90
C ILE A 69 -12.55 17.50 16.76
N ASP A 70 -13.05 18.71 16.50
CA ASP A 70 -13.98 18.97 15.39
C ASP A 70 -13.33 18.68 14.04
N TYR A 71 -12.04 19.05 13.89
CA TYR A 71 -11.27 18.76 12.69
C TYR A 71 -11.15 17.27 12.42
N VAL A 72 -10.89 16.47 13.45
CA VAL A 72 -10.87 15.00 13.31
C VAL A 72 -12.24 14.49 12.91
N ILE A 73 -13.30 14.89 13.61
CA ILE A 73 -14.68 14.44 13.33
C ILE A 73 -15.10 14.74 11.88
N GLN A 74 -14.66 15.86 11.31
CA GLN A 74 -14.89 16.19 9.89
C GLN A 74 -14.31 15.15 8.90
N GLY A 75 -13.38 14.31 9.35
CA GLY A 75 -12.88 13.16 8.58
C GLY A 75 -13.93 12.11 8.29
N ASP A 76 -14.94 11.95 9.16
CA ASP A 76 -16.12 11.11 8.87
C ASP A 76 -17.05 11.88 7.91
N ARG A 77 -16.87 11.60 6.62
CA ARG A 77 -17.62 12.25 5.53
C ARG A 77 -19.12 11.94 5.59
N GLU A 78 -19.48 10.74 6.01
CA GLU A 78 -20.87 10.33 6.13
C GLU A 78 -21.56 11.09 7.26
N TYR A 79 -20.92 11.13 8.44
CA TYR A 79 -21.38 11.92 9.58
C TYR A 79 -21.54 13.39 9.21
N THR A 80 -20.53 13.98 8.58
CA THR A 80 -20.54 15.39 8.18
C THR A 80 -21.68 15.70 7.21
N ARG A 81 -21.92 14.84 6.21
CA ARG A 81 -23.03 14.98 5.27
C ARG A 81 -24.39 14.89 5.96
N LEU A 82 -24.55 13.93 6.87
CA LEU A 82 -25.82 13.74 7.60
C LEU A 82 -26.09 14.92 8.55
N GLN A 83 -25.07 15.43 9.23
CA GLN A 83 -25.18 16.63 10.08
C GLN A 83 -25.59 17.87 9.29
N GLN A 84 -24.95 18.12 8.14
CA GLN A 84 -25.31 19.25 7.28
C GLN A 84 -26.75 19.12 6.74
N ALA A 85 -27.14 17.93 6.29
CA ALA A 85 -28.51 17.67 5.84
C ALA A 85 -29.52 17.85 6.97
N LEU A 86 -29.18 17.46 8.20
CA LEU A 86 -30.05 17.62 9.36
C LEU A 86 -30.21 19.10 9.72
N GLN A 87 -29.14 19.89 9.69
CA GLN A 87 -29.21 21.34 9.90
C GLN A 87 -30.13 22.01 8.86
N GLN A 88 -30.01 21.62 7.59
CA GLN A 88 -30.88 22.13 6.53
C GLN A 88 -32.36 21.72 6.74
N ALA A 89 -32.63 20.45 7.04
CA ALA A 89 -33.98 19.97 7.28
C ALA A 89 -34.64 20.67 8.48
N ASN A 90 -33.87 20.97 9.53
CA ASN A 90 -34.33 21.79 10.66
C ASN A 90 -34.67 23.22 10.25
N ALA A 91 -33.84 23.85 9.40
CA ALA A 91 -34.11 25.20 8.90
C ALA A 91 -35.38 25.25 8.03
N GLU A 92 -35.66 24.19 7.28
CA GLU A 92 -36.86 24.04 6.44
C GLU A 92 -38.09 23.53 7.20
N ASN A 93 -37.94 23.15 8.48
CA ASN A 93 -38.96 22.48 9.31
C ASN A 93 -39.55 21.21 8.67
N ASP A 94 -38.75 20.45 7.91
CA ASP A 94 -39.17 19.18 7.33
C ASP A 94 -39.04 18.04 8.36
N GLY A 95 -40.13 17.78 9.09
CA GLY A 95 -40.19 16.73 10.12
C GLY A 95 -39.91 15.32 9.60
N ASN A 96 -40.23 15.01 8.34
CA ASN A 96 -40.00 13.69 7.78
C ASN A 96 -38.52 13.48 7.42
N ALA A 97 -37.88 14.50 6.83
CA ALA A 97 -36.45 14.49 6.58
C ALA A 97 -35.65 14.40 7.89
N ILE A 98 -36.04 15.17 8.92
CA ILE A 98 -35.43 15.13 10.26
C ILE A 98 -35.47 13.70 10.83
N ALA A 99 -36.64 13.05 10.85
CA ALA A 99 -36.79 11.69 11.36
C ALA A 99 -35.93 10.68 10.59
N THR A 100 -35.89 10.77 9.26
CA THR A 100 -35.08 9.90 8.40
C THR A 100 -33.58 10.09 8.68
N LEU A 101 -33.13 11.33 8.86
CA LEU A 101 -31.72 11.65 9.12
C LEU A 101 -31.28 11.20 10.52
N HIS A 102 -32.13 11.35 11.54
CA HIS A 102 -31.84 10.81 12.88
C HIS A 102 -31.68 9.28 12.84
N SER A 103 -32.57 8.55 12.16
CA SER A 103 -32.41 7.09 12.02
C SER A 103 -31.10 6.69 11.33
N ARG A 104 -30.65 7.47 10.34
CA ARG A 104 -29.34 7.25 9.69
C ARG A 104 -28.17 7.58 10.61
N LEU A 105 -28.23 8.68 11.35
CA LEU A 105 -27.24 9.02 12.38
C LEU A 105 -27.13 7.93 13.44
N ASP A 106 -28.27 7.32 13.81
CA ASP A 106 -28.29 6.22 14.76
C ASP A 106 -27.64 4.95 14.21
N THR A 107 -27.88 4.66 12.93
CA THR A 107 -27.27 3.50 12.23
C THR A 107 -25.74 3.58 12.20
N ILE A 108 -25.19 4.80 12.22
CA ILE A 108 -23.74 5.03 12.24
C ILE A 108 -23.21 5.31 13.66
N ASP A 109 -23.99 5.09 14.72
CA ASP A 109 -23.58 5.40 16.10
C ASP A 109 -23.02 6.82 16.25
N ALA A 110 -23.67 7.81 15.62
CA ALA A 110 -23.18 9.19 15.54
C ALA A 110 -22.90 9.80 16.92
N TRP A 111 -23.67 9.44 17.94
CA TRP A 111 -23.48 9.91 19.33
C TRP A 111 -22.13 9.49 19.95
N THR A 112 -21.45 8.48 19.40
CA THR A 112 -20.13 8.04 19.88
C THR A 112 -18.97 8.76 19.18
N ILE A 113 -19.22 9.60 18.17
CA ILE A 113 -18.16 10.13 17.32
C ILE A 113 -17.16 11.00 18.10
N GLU A 114 -17.62 11.80 19.06
CA GLU A 114 -16.73 12.61 19.91
C GLU A 114 -15.85 11.73 20.81
N ALA A 115 -16.43 10.68 21.41
CA ALA A 115 -15.67 9.74 22.23
C ALA A 115 -14.62 9.01 21.39
N ARG A 116 -14.99 8.51 20.20
CA ARG A 116 -14.05 7.86 19.27
C ARG A 116 -12.94 8.80 18.80
N ALA A 117 -13.28 10.04 18.46
CA ALA A 117 -12.29 11.05 18.07
C ALA A 117 -11.34 11.39 19.23
N GLY A 118 -11.87 11.50 20.44
CA GLY A 118 -11.08 11.69 21.66
C GLY A 118 -10.12 10.54 21.95
N GLU A 119 -10.58 9.29 21.81
CA GLU A 119 -9.74 8.10 21.96
C GLU A 119 -8.61 8.04 20.93
N LEU A 120 -8.91 8.35 19.65
CA LEU A 120 -7.90 8.43 18.58
C LEU A 120 -6.86 9.51 18.88
N LEU A 121 -7.30 10.71 19.25
CA LEU A 121 -6.41 11.82 19.57
C LEU A 121 -5.56 11.51 20.80
N HIS A 122 -6.14 10.96 21.86
CA HIS A 122 -5.39 10.58 23.04
C HIS A 122 -4.32 9.53 22.73
N GLY A 123 -4.67 8.53 21.92
CA GLY A 123 -3.72 7.51 21.45
C GLY A 123 -2.57 8.05 20.61
N LEU A 124 -2.77 9.16 19.91
CA LEU A 124 -1.74 9.88 19.15
C LEU A 124 -0.96 10.90 20.00
N GLY A 125 -1.20 10.93 21.30
CA GLY A 125 -0.45 11.72 22.28
C GLY A 125 -1.06 13.09 22.62
N PHE A 126 -2.29 13.39 22.18
CA PHE A 126 -2.96 14.63 22.56
C PHE A 126 -3.55 14.56 23.98
N THR A 127 -3.48 15.67 24.70
CA THR A 127 -4.10 15.86 26.01
C THR A 127 -5.52 16.39 25.87
N GLN A 128 -6.37 16.17 26.88
CA GLN A 128 -7.76 16.65 26.89
C GLN A 128 -7.87 18.17 26.64
N ALA A 129 -6.92 18.95 27.14
CA ALA A 129 -6.92 20.40 26.94
C ALA A 129 -6.58 20.80 25.50
N GLU A 130 -5.78 20.00 24.79
CA GLU A 130 -5.39 20.24 23.40
C GLU A 130 -6.54 19.92 22.42
N LEU A 131 -7.44 19.00 22.75
CA LEU A 131 -8.62 18.69 21.92
C LEU A 131 -9.47 19.93 21.60
N GLU A 132 -9.55 20.85 22.57
CA GLU A 132 -10.31 22.10 22.48
C GLU A 132 -9.55 23.25 21.80
N GLN A 133 -8.24 23.09 21.58
CA GLN A 133 -7.42 24.12 20.95
C GLN A 133 -7.67 24.18 19.44
N PRO A 134 -7.57 25.38 18.84
CA PRO A 134 -7.75 25.53 17.40
C PRO A 134 -6.57 24.90 16.64
N VAL A 135 -6.82 24.28 15.48
CA VAL A 135 -5.81 23.59 14.65
C VAL A 135 -4.60 24.48 14.34
N ARG A 136 -4.81 25.78 14.14
CA ARG A 136 -3.72 26.76 13.90
C ARG A 136 -2.72 26.88 15.06
N ALA A 137 -3.08 26.54 16.29
CA ALA A 137 -2.19 26.63 17.45
C ALA A 137 -1.11 25.54 17.46
N PHE A 138 -1.33 24.43 16.74
CA PHE A 138 -0.41 23.31 16.69
C PHE A 138 0.76 23.56 15.73
N SER A 139 1.92 22.98 16.05
CA SER A 139 3.07 22.95 15.14
C SER A 139 2.82 22.00 13.96
N GLY A 140 3.63 22.08 12.91
CA GLY A 140 3.47 21.23 11.72
C GLY A 140 3.45 19.73 12.01
N GLY A 141 4.31 19.25 12.92
CA GLY A 141 4.32 17.83 13.32
C GLY A 141 3.03 17.39 14.02
N TRP A 142 2.51 18.23 14.91
CA TRP A 142 1.22 17.97 15.59
C TRP A 142 0.03 18.03 14.61
N ARG A 143 0.06 18.95 13.63
CA ARG A 143 -0.95 19.00 12.57
C ARG A 143 -0.92 17.76 11.68
N MET A 144 0.26 17.18 11.44
CA MET A 144 0.37 15.88 10.76
C MET A 144 -0.28 14.76 11.57
N ARG A 145 -0.13 14.74 12.91
CA ARG A 145 -0.86 13.81 13.78
C ARG A 145 -2.37 14.01 13.71
N LEU A 146 -2.85 15.25 13.61
CA LEU A 146 -4.28 15.55 13.37
C LEU A 146 -4.77 15.00 12.03
N ASN A 147 -3.98 15.12 10.96
CA ASN A 147 -4.34 14.55 9.66
C ASN A 147 -4.39 13.02 9.71
N LEU A 148 -3.47 12.40 10.45
CA LEU A 148 -3.52 10.97 10.70
C LEU A 148 -4.82 10.61 11.42
N ALA A 149 -5.13 11.27 12.55
CA ALA A 149 -6.38 11.05 13.28
C ALA A 149 -7.64 11.20 12.40
N GLN A 150 -7.68 12.24 11.57
CA GLN A 150 -8.76 12.50 10.61
C GLN A 150 -8.88 11.39 9.54
N ALA A 151 -7.77 10.81 9.10
CA ALA A 151 -7.79 9.67 8.18
C ALA A 151 -8.26 8.38 8.88
N LEU A 152 -7.88 8.16 10.14
CA LEU A 152 -8.22 6.95 10.91
C LEU A 152 -9.68 6.91 11.36
N ILE A 153 -10.32 8.06 11.63
CA ILE A 153 -11.75 8.11 12.00
C ILE A 153 -12.65 7.83 10.78
N CYS A 154 -12.16 8.04 9.56
CA CYS A 154 -12.90 7.80 8.34
C CYS A 154 -13.19 6.30 8.17
N ARG A 155 -14.48 5.95 8.06
CA ARG A 155 -14.93 4.59 7.71
C ARG A 155 -14.49 4.30 6.29
N SER A 156 -13.43 3.52 6.15
CA SER A 156 -12.86 3.17 4.85
C SER A 156 -12.83 1.67 4.64
N ASP A 157 -12.98 1.28 3.38
CA ASP A 157 -12.76 -0.08 2.90
C ASP A 157 -11.28 -0.28 2.51
N LEU A 158 -10.63 0.82 2.11
CA LEU A 158 -9.21 0.89 1.77
C LEU A 158 -8.56 2.09 2.47
N LEU A 159 -7.58 1.81 3.34
CA LEU A 159 -6.76 2.80 4.02
C LEU A 159 -5.34 2.80 3.44
N LEU A 160 -4.89 3.96 3.00
CA LEU A 160 -3.55 4.19 2.46
C LEU A 160 -2.73 5.05 3.41
N LEU A 161 -1.63 4.52 3.94
CA LEU A 161 -0.73 5.25 4.84
C LEU A 161 0.68 5.32 4.27
N ASP A 162 1.21 6.54 4.12
CA ASP A 162 2.58 6.79 3.64
C ASP A 162 3.43 7.35 4.78
N GLU A 163 4.34 6.53 5.32
CA GLU A 163 5.20 6.81 6.47
C GLU A 163 4.44 7.40 7.69
N PRO A 164 3.43 6.69 8.24
CA PRO A 164 2.56 7.24 9.28
C PRO A 164 3.25 7.38 10.65
N THR A 165 4.40 6.76 10.86
CA THR A 165 5.20 6.87 12.09
C THR A 165 6.04 8.15 12.12
N ASN A 166 6.13 8.87 11.00
CA ASN A 166 6.82 10.16 10.97
C ASN A 166 6.15 11.13 11.96
N HIS A 167 6.98 11.77 12.77
CA HIS A 167 6.55 12.73 13.81
C HIS A 167 5.78 12.11 14.99
N LEU A 168 5.68 10.78 15.09
CA LEU A 168 5.16 10.08 16.27
C LEU A 168 6.29 9.78 17.26
N ASP A 169 5.94 9.81 18.55
CA ASP A 169 6.78 9.26 19.62
C ASP A 169 6.51 7.76 19.77
N LEU A 170 7.34 7.08 20.56
CA LEU A 170 7.28 5.63 20.72
C LEU A 170 5.90 5.14 21.21
N ASP A 171 5.29 5.85 22.15
CA ASP A 171 3.99 5.48 22.71
C ASP A 171 2.89 5.58 21.66
N ALA A 172 2.87 6.67 20.87
CA ALA A 172 1.93 6.83 19.77
C ALA A 172 2.15 5.81 18.64
N VAL A 173 3.40 5.41 18.36
CA VAL A 173 3.70 4.34 17.38
C VAL A 173 3.13 3.00 17.85
N ILE A 174 3.34 2.63 19.12
CA ILE A 174 2.82 1.37 19.68
C ILE A 174 1.29 1.37 19.69
N TRP A 175 0.67 2.52 20.02
CA TRP A 175 -0.77 2.66 19.94
C TRP A 175 -1.29 2.50 18.51
N LEU A 176 -0.65 3.16 17.55
CA LEU A 176 -1.03 3.10 16.13
C LEU A 176 -0.90 1.68 15.58
N GLU A 177 0.16 0.96 15.96
CA GLU A 177 0.35 -0.44 15.59
C GLU A 177 -0.83 -1.31 16.04
N ARG A 178 -1.25 -1.16 17.31
CA ARG A 178 -2.40 -1.89 17.87
C ARG A 178 -3.71 -1.51 17.17
N TRP A 179 -3.90 -0.23 16.87
CA TRP A 179 -5.07 0.24 16.14
C TRP A 179 -5.13 -0.36 14.73
N LEU A 180 -4.02 -0.31 13.98
CA LEU A 180 -3.93 -0.84 12.62
C LEU A 180 -4.09 -2.36 12.59
N LYS A 181 -3.67 -3.07 13.63
CA LYS A 181 -3.94 -4.51 13.80
C LYS A 181 -5.43 -4.84 13.98
N GLN A 182 -6.23 -3.94 14.55
CA GLN A 182 -7.66 -4.13 14.76
C GLN A 182 -8.52 -3.61 13.61
N TYR A 183 -7.96 -2.74 12.76
CA TYR A 183 -8.62 -2.25 11.57
C TYR A 183 -9.10 -3.40 10.66
N GLN A 184 -10.38 -3.36 10.29
CA GLN A 184 -11.09 -4.41 9.56
C GLN A 184 -11.04 -4.23 8.04
N GLY A 185 -10.77 -3.01 7.56
CA GLY A 185 -10.65 -2.73 6.14
C GLY A 185 -9.34 -3.24 5.56
N THR A 186 -9.18 -3.02 4.26
CA THR A 186 -7.93 -3.28 3.54
C THR A 186 -6.92 -2.18 3.85
N LEU A 187 -5.69 -2.53 4.18
CA LEU A 187 -4.63 -1.57 4.52
C LEU A 187 -3.47 -1.72 3.54
N ILE A 188 -3.03 -0.62 2.95
CA ILE A 188 -1.76 -0.53 2.25
C ILE A 188 -0.88 0.49 2.98
N LEU A 189 0.25 0.00 3.49
CA LEU A 189 1.15 0.75 4.34
C LEU A 189 2.52 0.87 3.69
N ILE A 190 3.00 2.09 3.48
CA ILE A 190 4.40 2.37 3.17
C ILE A 190 5.07 2.77 4.48
N SER A 191 6.13 2.06 4.85
CA SER A 191 7.01 2.49 5.93
C SER A 191 8.44 2.01 5.70
N HIS A 192 9.40 2.79 6.17
CA HIS A 192 10.79 2.37 6.30
C HIS A 192 11.10 1.69 7.64
N ASP A 193 10.16 1.73 8.59
CA ASP A 193 10.28 1.09 9.89
C ASP A 193 9.84 -0.38 9.80
N ARG A 194 10.80 -1.27 10.06
CA ARG A 194 10.63 -2.73 9.98
C ARG A 194 9.86 -3.26 11.17
N ASP A 195 10.16 -2.76 12.35
CA ASP A 195 9.58 -3.22 13.61
C ASP A 195 8.11 -2.81 13.68
N PHE A 196 7.75 -1.67 13.06
CA PHE A 196 6.37 -1.25 12.89
C PHE A 196 5.61 -2.07 11.83
N LEU A 197 6.25 -2.39 10.69
CA LEU A 197 5.59 -3.13 9.61
C LEU A 197 5.31 -4.58 9.98
N ASP A 198 6.30 -5.28 10.52
CA ASP A 198 6.31 -6.71 10.76
C ASP A 198 5.03 -7.22 11.46
N PRO A 199 4.57 -6.61 12.56
CA PRO A 199 3.42 -7.13 13.29
C PRO A 199 2.07 -6.74 12.68
N ILE A 200 2.02 -5.83 11.68
CA ILE A 200 0.78 -5.33 11.07
C ILE A 200 0.46 -6.07 9.77
N VAL A 201 1.46 -6.32 8.94
CA VAL A 201 1.27 -6.76 7.55
C VAL A 201 1.34 -8.28 7.43
N GLY A 202 0.47 -8.85 6.58
CA GLY A 202 0.50 -10.28 6.23
C GLY A 202 0.98 -10.55 4.80
N LYS A 203 1.31 -9.49 4.07
CA LYS A 203 1.75 -9.53 2.69
C LYS A 203 2.67 -8.33 2.40
N ILE A 204 3.71 -8.56 1.62
CA ILE A 204 4.61 -7.50 1.16
C ILE A 204 4.58 -7.40 -0.36
N LEU A 205 4.36 -6.18 -0.85
CA LEU A 205 4.58 -5.79 -2.23
C LEU A 205 5.91 -5.06 -2.32
N HIS A 206 6.88 -5.66 -3.00
CA HIS A 206 8.23 -5.11 -3.14
C HIS A 206 8.47 -4.60 -4.55
N ILE A 207 8.72 -3.29 -4.66
CA ILE A 207 9.12 -2.63 -5.91
C ILE A 207 10.64 -2.73 -6.06
N GLU A 208 11.10 -3.51 -7.04
CA GLU A 208 12.51 -3.69 -7.37
C GLU A 208 12.70 -3.86 -8.87
N GLN A 209 13.69 -3.17 -9.45
CA GLN A 209 14.00 -3.24 -10.89
C GLN A 209 12.77 -2.98 -11.79
N GLN A 210 11.99 -1.94 -11.45
CA GLN A 210 10.75 -1.56 -12.15
C GLN A 210 9.66 -2.65 -12.11
N LYS A 211 9.81 -3.71 -11.31
CA LYS A 211 8.81 -4.77 -11.17
C LYS A 211 8.22 -4.76 -9.76
N LEU A 212 6.96 -5.17 -9.70
CA LEU A 212 6.25 -5.41 -8.44
C LEU A 212 6.31 -6.91 -8.13
N ASN A 213 6.91 -7.25 -6.99
CA ASN A 213 7.04 -8.63 -6.54
C ASN A 213 6.19 -8.84 -5.30
N GLU A 214 5.40 -9.91 -5.29
CA GLU A 214 4.57 -10.27 -4.16
C GLU A 214 5.29 -11.29 -3.25
N TYR A 215 5.18 -11.08 -1.95
CA TYR A 215 5.66 -11.98 -0.91
C TYR A 215 4.56 -12.18 0.14
N THR A 216 4.39 -13.42 0.58
CA THR A 216 3.41 -13.76 1.62
C THR A 216 4.10 -13.85 2.97
N GLY A 217 3.44 -13.37 4.02
CA GLY A 217 3.98 -13.30 5.38
C GLY A 217 4.31 -11.87 5.82
N ASP A 218 4.85 -11.79 7.03
CA ASP A 218 5.36 -10.56 7.65
C ASP A 218 6.63 -10.03 6.96
N TYR A 219 7.16 -8.93 7.49
CA TYR A 219 8.35 -8.28 6.93
C TYR A 219 9.60 -9.17 7.05
N SER A 220 9.75 -9.86 8.18
CA SER A 220 10.86 -10.81 8.45
C SER A 220 10.87 -11.98 7.46
N SER A 221 9.70 -12.55 7.18
CA SER A 221 9.49 -13.58 6.17
C SER A 221 9.85 -13.09 4.77
N PHE A 222 9.50 -11.84 4.44
CA PHE A 222 9.91 -11.20 3.20
C PHE A 222 11.43 -11.09 3.07
N GLU A 223 12.14 -10.63 4.10
CA GLU A 223 13.60 -10.52 4.06
C GLU A 223 14.27 -11.88 3.83
N LEU A 224 13.80 -12.92 4.51
CA LEU A 224 14.31 -14.29 4.34
C LEU A 224 14.04 -14.85 2.93
N GLN A 225 12.80 -14.70 2.43
CA GLN A 225 12.42 -15.14 1.09
C GLN A 225 13.24 -14.43 0.02
N ARG A 226 13.45 -13.11 0.18
CA ARG A 226 14.27 -12.30 -0.73
C ARG A 226 15.73 -12.72 -0.71
N ALA A 227 16.33 -12.88 0.48
CA ALA A 227 17.71 -13.32 0.61
C ALA A 227 17.94 -14.70 -0.04
N THR A 228 17.00 -15.63 0.18
CA THR A 228 17.03 -16.97 -0.42
C THR A 228 16.95 -16.91 -1.94
N LYS A 229 16.02 -16.11 -2.49
CA LYS A 229 15.87 -15.92 -3.94
C LYS A 229 17.13 -15.33 -4.58
N LEU A 230 17.75 -14.33 -3.96
CA LEU A 230 18.99 -13.71 -4.43
C LEU A 230 20.18 -14.68 -4.36
N ALA A 231 20.28 -15.46 -3.29
CA ALA A 231 21.32 -16.49 -3.15
C ALA A 231 21.20 -17.57 -4.24
N GLN A 232 19.99 -18.06 -4.51
CA GLN A 232 19.72 -19.02 -5.58
C GLN A 232 20.06 -18.45 -6.96
N GLN A 233 19.64 -17.22 -7.25
CA GLN A 233 19.94 -16.56 -8.53
C GLN A 233 21.44 -16.37 -8.74
N SER A 234 22.16 -15.91 -7.72
CA SER A 234 23.62 -15.72 -7.81
C SER A 234 24.38 -17.04 -7.98
N ALA A 235 23.93 -18.11 -7.30
CA ALA A 235 24.50 -19.45 -7.46
C ALA A 235 24.24 -20.02 -8.86
N MET A 236 23.02 -19.90 -9.38
CA MET A 236 22.67 -20.30 -10.75
C MET A 236 23.48 -19.52 -11.78
N TYR A 237 23.60 -18.21 -11.61
CA TYR A 237 24.40 -17.35 -12.48
C TYR A 237 25.89 -17.76 -12.48
N ARG A 238 26.47 -18.01 -11.30
CA ARG A 238 27.86 -18.48 -11.18
C ARG A 238 28.07 -19.84 -11.87
N GLN A 239 27.13 -20.77 -11.71
CA GLN A 239 27.18 -22.07 -12.39
C GLN A 239 27.05 -21.93 -13.92
N GLN A 240 26.21 -21.00 -14.38
CA GLN A 240 26.09 -20.70 -15.80
C GLN A 240 27.38 -20.09 -16.36
N GLN A 241 28.01 -19.17 -15.63
CA GLN A 241 29.25 -18.53 -16.06
C GLN A 241 30.41 -19.54 -16.16
N LEU A 242 30.55 -20.45 -15.17
CA LEU A 242 31.55 -21.52 -15.23
C LEU A 242 31.36 -22.44 -16.44
N LYS A 243 30.09 -22.75 -16.79
CA LYS A 243 29.77 -23.54 -17.99
C LYS A 243 30.14 -22.79 -19.28
N ILE A 244 29.86 -21.49 -19.34
CA ILE A 244 30.24 -20.63 -20.47
C ILE A 244 31.77 -20.64 -20.62
N ASP A 245 32.50 -20.34 -19.54
CA ASP A 245 33.97 -20.29 -19.55
C ASP A 245 34.59 -21.62 -19.97
N HIS A 246 34.05 -22.75 -19.48
CA HIS A 246 34.52 -24.08 -19.87
C HIS A 246 34.28 -24.37 -21.36
N LEU A 247 33.10 -24.04 -21.89
CA LEU A 247 32.80 -24.20 -23.32
C LEU A 247 33.68 -23.29 -24.17
N GLN A 248 33.90 -22.04 -23.75
CA GLN A 248 34.76 -21.07 -24.43
C GLN A 248 36.20 -21.58 -24.53
N ARG A 249 36.79 -22.01 -23.41
CA ARG A 249 38.15 -22.59 -23.37
C ARG A 249 38.29 -23.82 -24.28
N TYR A 250 37.25 -24.65 -24.38
CA TYR A 250 37.24 -25.79 -25.29
C TYR A 250 37.19 -25.35 -26.75
N ILE A 251 36.33 -24.39 -27.08
CA ILE A 251 36.22 -23.82 -28.42
C ILE A 251 37.58 -23.23 -28.83
N ASP A 252 38.17 -22.37 -28.01
CA ASP A 252 39.45 -21.71 -28.28
C ASP A 252 40.58 -22.71 -28.53
N ARG A 253 40.64 -23.79 -27.73
CA ARG A 253 41.69 -24.81 -27.83
C ARG A 253 41.54 -25.72 -29.06
N PHE A 254 40.33 -25.92 -29.57
CA PHE A 254 40.06 -26.91 -30.62
C PHE A 254 39.50 -26.33 -31.93
N LYS A 255 39.28 -25.01 -32.03
CA LYS A 255 38.81 -24.32 -33.24
C LYS A 255 39.75 -24.48 -34.45
N ALA A 256 41.06 -24.61 -34.21
CA ALA A 256 42.07 -24.73 -35.28
C ALA A 256 42.44 -26.19 -35.65
N LYS A 257 41.90 -27.21 -34.96
CA LYS A 257 42.22 -28.63 -35.24
C LYS A 257 41.12 -29.30 -36.07
N ALA A 258 41.44 -29.64 -37.32
CA ALA A 258 40.50 -30.21 -38.29
C ALA A 258 39.76 -31.47 -37.80
N THR A 259 40.41 -32.32 -36.99
CA THR A 259 39.82 -33.56 -36.44
C THR A 259 38.73 -33.32 -35.39
N LYS A 260 38.65 -32.13 -34.77
CA LYS A 260 37.65 -31.80 -33.73
C LYS A 260 36.71 -30.66 -34.11
N ALA A 261 36.76 -30.20 -35.35
CA ALA A 261 35.98 -29.07 -35.86
C ALA A 261 34.45 -29.26 -35.69
N LYS A 262 33.90 -30.45 -36.01
CA LYS A 262 32.47 -30.76 -35.83
C LYS A 262 32.01 -30.65 -34.37
N GLN A 263 32.82 -31.10 -33.40
CA GLN A 263 32.51 -31.00 -31.97
C GLN A 263 32.60 -29.56 -31.45
N ALA A 264 33.59 -28.78 -31.90
CA ALA A 264 33.69 -27.37 -31.57
C ALA A 264 32.49 -26.57 -32.10
N GLN A 265 32.07 -26.84 -33.34
CA GLN A 265 30.94 -26.17 -34.00
C GLN A 265 29.58 -26.48 -33.32
N SER A 266 29.40 -27.71 -32.82
CA SER A 266 28.22 -28.07 -32.00
C SER A 266 28.15 -27.29 -30.68
N ARG A 267 29.29 -27.03 -30.05
CA ARG A 267 29.36 -26.28 -28.79
C ARG A 267 29.20 -24.78 -28.97
N ILE A 268 29.65 -24.22 -30.10
CA ILE A 268 29.37 -22.84 -30.50
C ILE A 268 27.85 -22.62 -30.61
N LYS A 269 27.13 -23.52 -31.31
CA LYS A 269 25.65 -23.45 -31.40
C LYS A 269 24.95 -23.61 -30.05
N ALA A 270 25.52 -24.37 -29.12
CA ALA A 270 24.97 -24.50 -27.77
C ALA A 270 25.13 -23.20 -26.97
N LEU A 271 26.27 -22.52 -27.11
CA LEU A 271 26.54 -21.22 -26.49
C LEU A 271 25.59 -20.13 -27.03
N GLU A 272 25.43 -20.04 -28.35
CA GLU A 272 24.50 -19.10 -29.01
C GLU A 272 23.04 -19.30 -28.60
N ARG A 273 22.61 -20.55 -28.36
CA ARG A 273 21.25 -20.84 -27.85
C ARG A 273 21.07 -20.39 -26.40
N MET A 274 22.10 -20.54 -25.56
CA MET A 274 22.04 -20.10 -24.17
C MET A 274 21.93 -18.57 -24.06
N GLU A 275 22.63 -17.81 -24.93
CA GLU A 275 22.50 -16.35 -25.01
C GLU A 275 21.10 -15.90 -25.50
N LYS A 276 20.53 -16.58 -26.50
CA LYS A 276 19.18 -16.24 -27.02
C LYS A 276 18.05 -16.46 -26.02
N LEU A 277 18.10 -17.51 -25.19
CA LEU A 277 17.09 -17.78 -24.16
C LEU A 277 17.08 -16.70 -23.08
N HIS A 278 18.25 -16.17 -22.72
CA HIS A 278 18.39 -15.07 -21.76
C HIS A 278 17.63 -13.81 -22.22
N ARG A 279 17.53 -13.60 -23.54
CA ARG A 279 16.86 -12.43 -24.15
C ARG A 279 15.33 -12.53 -24.21
N ARG A 280 14.74 -13.75 -24.15
CA ARG A 280 13.27 -13.97 -24.28
C ARG A 280 12.52 -14.00 -22.96
N MET A 281 13.19 -14.25 -21.84
CA MET A 281 12.56 -14.30 -20.49
C MET A 281 12.01 -12.94 -20.02
N TRP A 282 12.34 -11.85 -20.74
CA TRP A 282 11.94 -10.48 -20.38
C TRP A 282 10.59 -10.01 -20.95
N ILE A 283 9.89 -10.82 -21.75
CA ILE A 283 8.60 -10.42 -22.35
C ILE A 283 7.51 -11.42 -21.94
N ILE A 284 6.84 -11.20 -20.81
CA ILE A 284 5.57 -11.88 -20.50
C ILE A 284 4.55 -10.90 -19.88
N ARG A 285 3.33 -11.04 -20.38
CA ARG A 285 2.12 -10.20 -20.44
C ARG A 285 1.40 -10.02 -19.08
N PHE A 286 0.73 -8.86 -18.97
CA PHE A 286 0.03 -8.25 -17.84
C PHE A 286 -1.43 -8.73 -17.67
N ILE A 287 -1.87 -8.99 -16.43
CA ILE A 287 -3.28 -9.03 -15.96
C ILE A 287 -3.28 -8.75 -14.44
N LEU A 288 -3.88 -7.64 -14.03
CA LEU A 288 -4.23 -7.32 -12.64
C LEU A 288 -5.71 -7.66 -12.45
N ASN A 289 -6.03 -8.68 -11.65
CA ASN A 289 -7.41 -9.11 -11.40
C ASN A 289 -7.72 -9.02 -9.90
N PHE A 290 -8.68 -8.20 -9.52
CA PHE A 290 -9.32 -8.27 -8.20
C PHE A 290 -10.43 -9.32 -8.24
N VAL A 291 -10.33 -10.36 -7.40
CA VAL A 291 -11.35 -11.40 -7.32
C VAL A 291 -12.37 -11.00 -6.26
N SER A 292 -13.59 -10.67 -6.69
CA SER A 292 -14.75 -10.60 -5.79
C SER A 292 -15.26 -12.01 -5.52
N HIS A 293 -15.29 -12.44 -4.27
CA HIS A 293 -16.16 -13.55 -3.87
C HIS A 293 -17.52 -12.96 -3.53
N SER A 294 -18.51 -13.20 -4.39
CA SER A 294 -19.91 -13.06 -4.03
C SER A 294 -20.22 -14.03 -2.89
N PRO A 295 -20.94 -13.62 -1.83
CA PRO A 295 -21.50 -14.58 -0.90
C PRO A 295 -22.52 -15.44 -1.67
N CYS A 296 -22.31 -16.75 -1.63
CA CYS A 296 -23.27 -17.72 -2.12
C CYS A 296 -24.55 -17.57 -1.29
N GLN A 297 -25.59 -16.95 -1.86
CA GLN A 297 -26.96 -17.15 -1.42
C GLN A 297 -27.31 -18.60 -1.75
N ALA A 298 -27.15 -19.49 -0.77
CA ALA A 298 -27.81 -20.78 -0.77
C ALA A 298 -29.24 -20.56 -0.26
N LEU A 299 -30.18 -20.91 -1.14
CA LEU A 299 -31.60 -21.06 -0.85
C LEU A 299 -31.84 -21.90 0.42
N CYS A 300 -32.60 -21.34 1.36
CA CYS A 300 -33.79 -21.89 2.02
C CYS A 300 -34.29 -20.92 3.09
#